data_AF-A0A5C8BG93-F1
#
_entry.id   AF-A0A5C8BG93-F1
#
_cell.length_a   1.000
_cell.length_b   1.000
_cell.length_c   1.000
_cell.angle_alpha   90.00
_cell.angle_beta   90.00
_cell.angle_gamma   90.00
#
_symmetry.space_group_name_H-M   'P 1'
#
loop_
_entity.id
_entity.type
_entity.pdbx_description
1 polymer ?
#
loop_
_entity_poly.entity_id
_entity_poly.type
_entity_poly.pdbx_seq_one_letter_code
_entity_poly.pdbx_strand_id
1 'polypeptide(L)'
;MDLALLIFLVLINGIFAMSEMALAASRKARLQVMAETGDAGAVAAMNLHDNPTQFLSTVQIGITSIGVLNGIVGEAAFSPPLAEWLLTWAPITERAASITSTGLVVMIITFISIIFGELVPKRVGQM
;
A
#
# COMPACT_ATOMS: atom_id res chain seq x y z
N MET A 1 -0.73 5.08 -19.23
CA MET A 1 -0.01 5.89 -18.22
C MET A 1 -0.44 5.50 -16.82
N ASP A 2 -1.73 5.24 -16.62
CA ASP A 2 -2.36 4.97 -15.32
C ASP A 2 -1.87 3.67 -14.66
N LEU A 3 -1.59 2.62 -15.45
CA LEU A 3 -1.01 1.38 -14.93
C LEU A 3 0.38 1.58 -14.30
N ALA A 4 1.24 2.40 -14.93
CA ALA A 4 2.57 2.68 -14.40
C ALA A 4 2.48 3.50 -13.08
N LEU A 5 1.54 4.45 -13.02
CA LEU A 5 1.26 5.22 -11.81
C LEU A 5 0.75 4.30 -10.68
N LEU A 6 -0.17 3.38 -10.97
CA LEU A 6 -0.67 2.41 -10.00
C LEU A 6 0.42 1.49 -9.47
N ILE A 7 1.26 0.94 -10.35
CA ILE A 7 2.39 0.11 -9.94
C ILE A 7 3.34 0.91 -9.03
N PHE A 8 3.67 2.13 -9.42
CA PHE A 8 4.53 3.02 -8.64
C PHE A 8 3.95 3.30 -7.25
N LEU A 9 2.65 3.62 -7.17
CA LEU A 9 1.95 3.85 -5.91
C LEU A 9 1.96 2.60 -5.02
N VAL A 10 1.67 1.41 -5.57
CA VAL A 10 1.75 0.14 -4.83
C VAL A 10 3.15 -0.11 -4.27
N LEU A 11 4.21 0.17 -5.05
CA LEU A 11 5.59 0.01 -4.60
C LEU A 11 5.94 0.96 -3.44
N ILE A 12 5.54 2.23 -3.52
CA ILE A 12 5.75 3.18 -2.41
C ILE A 12 5.00 2.73 -1.16
N ASN A 13 3.74 2.27 -1.32
CA ASN A 13 2.97 1.74 -0.19
C ASN A 13 3.71 0.56 0.46
N GLY A 14 4.24 -0.35 -0.36
CA GLY A 14 5.02 -1.47 0.13
C GLY A 14 6.28 -1.07 0.90
N ILE A 15 7.01 -0.06 0.44
CA ILE A 15 8.19 0.46 1.16
C ILE A 15 7.78 1.02 2.53
N PHE A 16 6.68 1.77 2.58
CA PHE A 16 6.16 2.32 3.83
C PHE A 16 5.71 1.23 4.81
N ALA A 17 4.91 0.28 4.32
CA ALA A 17 4.41 -0.85 5.12
C ALA A 17 5.56 -1.76 5.61
N MET A 18 6.59 -1.98 4.79
CA MET A 18 7.78 -2.73 5.19
C MET A 18 8.59 -1.98 6.25
N SER A 19 8.78 -0.66 6.09
CA SER A 19 9.54 0.16 7.04
C SER A 19 8.86 0.25 8.41
N GLU A 20 7.53 0.40 8.42
CA GLU A 20 6.69 0.35 9.63
C GLU A 20 6.96 -0.93 10.42
N MET A 21 6.88 -2.07 9.72
CA MET A 21 6.93 -3.38 10.35
C MET A 21 8.36 -3.80 10.70
N ALA A 22 9.35 -3.44 9.88
CA ALA A 22 10.76 -3.65 10.17
C ALA A 22 11.19 -2.90 11.45
N LEU A 23 10.73 -1.67 11.62
CA LEU A 23 10.97 -0.93 12.86
C LEU A 23 10.23 -1.60 14.03
N ALA A 24 8.97 -1.97 13.87
CA ALA A 24 8.19 -2.62 14.94
C ALA A 24 8.77 -3.98 15.38
N ALA A 25 9.31 -4.77 14.44
CA ALA A 25 9.92 -6.08 14.71
C ALA A 25 11.36 -6.00 15.25
N SER A 26 12.02 -4.85 15.09
CA SER A 26 13.41 -4.68 15.50
C SER A 26 13.58 -4.70 17.02
N ARG A 27 14.56 -5.47 17.49
CA ARG A 27 14.91 -5.53 18.92
C ARG A 27 15.83 -4.37 19.27
N LYS A 28 15.37 -3.44 20.13
CA LYS A 28 16.14 -2.28 20.61
C LYS A 28 17.55 -2.65 21.07
N ALA A 29 17.70 -3.73 21.85
CA ALA A 29 19.00 -4.21 22.34
C ALA A 29 19.98 -4.58 21.20
N ARG A 30 19.49 -5.16 20.09
CA ARG A 30 20.34 -5.52 18.94
C ARG A 30 20.75 -4.28 18.14
N LEU A 31 19.82 -3.33 17.97
CA LEU A 31 20.11 -2.05 17.34
C LEU A 31 21.16 -1.26 18.14
N GLN A 32 21.18 -1.38 19.46
CA GLN A 32 22.09 -0.63 20.32
C GLN A 32 23.53 -1.09 20.11
N VAL A 33 23.74 -2.41 20.09
CA VAL A 33 25.04 -3.00 19.76
C VAL A 33 25.50 -2.58 18.35
N MET A 34 24.59 -2.57 17.37
CA MET A 34 24.92 -2.15 16.00
C MET A 34 25.27 -0.65 15.90
N ALA A 35 24.54 0.19 16.63
CA ALA A 35 24.81 1.62 16.71
C ALA A 35 26.17 1.90 17.37
N GLU A 36 26.51 1.16 18.43
CA GLU A 36 27.83 1.23 19.09
C GLU A 36 28.97 0.80 18.14
N THR A 37 28.71 -0.11 17.19
CA THR A 37 29.67 -0.49 16.13
C THR A 37 29.73 0.50 14.94
N GLY A 38 28.99 1.61 14.99
CA GLY A 38 29.04 2.67 13.98
C GLY A 38 28.05 2.53 12.82
N ASP A 39 27.05 1.65 12.91
CA ASP A 39 26.01 1.52 11.89
C ASP A 39 25.05 2.73 11.96
N ALA A 40 25.14 3.61 10.96
CA ALA A 40 24.31 4.81 10.88
C ALA A 40 22.80 4.49 10.76
N GLY A 41 22.46 3.36 10.14
CA GLY A 41 21.07 2.88 10.03
C GLY A 41 20.53 2.42 11.38
N ALA A 42 21.35 1.75 12.19
CA ALA A 42 21.00 1.34 13.54
C ALA A 42 20.79 2.56 14.47
N VAL A 43 21.60 3.62 14.32
CA VAL A 43 21.39 4.89 15.03
C VAL A 43 20.05 5.52 14.64
N ALA A 44 19.75 5.59 13.34
CA ALA A 44 18.48 6.14 12.86
C ALA A 44 17.27 5.32 13.35
N ALA A 45 17.34 4.00 13.27
CA ALA A 45 16.30 3.10 13.78
C ALA A 45 16.11 3.25 15.30
N MET A 46 17.19 3.47 16.06
CA MET A 46 17.10 3.74 17.50
C MET A 46 16.33 5.03 17.80
N ASN A 47 16.64 6.11 17.09
CA ASN A 47 15.95 7.40 17.24
C ASN A 47 14.46 7.28 16.91
N LEU A 48 14.12 6.49 15.88
CA LEU A 48 12.73 6.21 15.50
C LEU A 48 12.02 5.33 16.55
N HIS A 49 12.72 4.39 17.19
CA HIS A 49 12.19 3.60 18.31
C HIS A 49 11.90 4.42 19.57
N ASP A 50 12.68 5.47 19.83
CA ASP A 50 12.47 6.36 20.98
C ASP A 50 11.24 7.27 20.79
N ASN A 51 10.90 7.60 19.53
CA ASN A 51 9.73 8.40 19.18
C ASN A 51 8.89 7.76 18.07
N PRO A 52 8.31 6.57 18.31
CA PRO A 52 7.65 5.79 17.27
C PRO A 52 6.38 6.47 16.76
N THR A 53 5.70 7.26 17.60
CA THR A 53 4.43 7.91 17.28
C THR A 53 4.54 8.80 16.05
N GLN A 54 5.59 9.59 15.92
CA GLN A 54 5.74 10.52 14.79
C GLN A 54 5.98 9.76 13.49
N PHE A 55 6.89 8.78 13.50
CA PHE A 55 7.17 7.94 12.35
C PHE A 55 5.95 7.13 11.90
N LEU A 56 5.32 6.40 12.84
CA LEU A 56 4.15 5.58 12.54
C LEU A 56 2.99 6.43 11.99
N SER A 57 2.77 7.62 12.54
CA SER A 57 1.73 8.52 12.04
C SER A 57 2.02 9.02 10.63
N THR A 58 3.27 9.43 10.34
CA THR A 58 3.66 9.87 9.00
C THR A 58 3.54 8.75 7.96
N VAL A 59 4.01 7.55 8.32
CA VAL A 59 3.92 6.37 7.46
C VAL A 59 2.46 5.98 7.20
N GLN A 60 1.62 5.96 8.24
CA GLN A 60 0.21 5.62 8.12
C GLN A 60 -0.57 6.61 7.24
N ILE A 61 -0.28 7.91 7.36
CA ILE A 61 -0.84 8.93 6.47
C ILE A 61 -0.42 8.63 5.02
N GLY A 62 0.86 8.32 4.78
CA GLY A 62 1.36 7.91 3.47
C GLY A 62 0.62 6.71 2.89
N ILE A 63 0.51 5.61 3.66
CA ILE A 63 -0.21 4.38 3.28
C ILE A 63 -1.66 4.71 2.92
N THR A 64 -2.33 5.50 3.76
CA THR A 64 -3.74 5.87 3.54
C THR A 64 -3.92 6.72 2.30
N SER A 65 -3.09 7.76 2.12
CA SER A 65 -3.13 8.62 0.93
C SER A 65 -2.90 7.84 -0.36
N ILE A 66 -1.93 6.92 -0.34
CA ILE A 66 -1.66 6.06 -1.50
C ILE A 66 -2.81 5.11 -1.77
N GLY A 67 -3.42 4.53 -0.73
CA GLY A 67 -4.60 3.68 -0.86
C GLY A 67 -5.77 4.40 -1.54
N VAL A 68 -6.05 5.64 -1.14
CA VAL A 68 -7.09 6.48 -1.76
C VAL A 68 -6.75 6.80 -3.23
N LEU A 69 -5.51 7.19 -3.52
CA LEU A 69 -5.07 7.49 -4.88
C LEU A 69 -5.16 6.26 -5.79
N ASN A 70 -4.74 5.09 -5.31
CA ASN A 70 -4.89 3.83 -6.05
C ASN A 70 -6.35 3.51 -6.33
N GLY A 71 -7.24 3.74 -5.36
CA GLY A 71 -8.68 3.57 -5.53
C GLY A 71 -9.23 4.46 -6.64
N ILE A 72 -8.94 5.76 -6.61
CA ILE A 72 -9.45 6.74 -7.58
C ILE A 72 -8.87 6.51 -8.98
N VAL A 73 -7.55 6.39 -9.10
CA VAL A 73 -6.87 6.16 -10.39
C VAL A 73 -7.30 4.83 -10.99
N GLY A 74 -7.38 3.80 -10.14
CA GLY A 74 -7.81 2.48 -10.52
C GLY A 74 -9.25 2.43 -11.02
N GLU A 75 -10.16 3.05 -10.27
CA GLU A 75 -11.57 3.15 -10.63
C GLU A 75 -11.74 3.88 -11.97
N ALA A 76 -11.10 5.03 -12.16
CA ALA A 76 -11.17 5.80 -13.40
C ALA A 76 -10.56 5.05 -14.61
N ALA A 77 -9.49 4.29 -14.40
CA ALA A 77 -8.79 3.57 -15.48
C ALA A 77 -9.51 2.29 -15.91
N PHE A 78 -10.14 1.57 -14.98
CA PHE A 78 -10.63 0.20 -15.24
C PHE A 78 -12.16 0.05 -15.19
N SER A 79 -12.91 0.94 -14.52
CA SER A 79 -14.37 0.80 -14.44
C SER A 79 -15.09 1.04 -15.77
N PRO A 80 -14.73 2.05 -16.58
CA PRO A 80 -15.36 2.22 -17.89
C PRO A 80 -15.20 1.03 -18.85
N PRO A 81 -13.99 0.50 -19.12
CA PRO A 81 -13.83 -0.63 -20.03
C PRO A 81 -14.47 -1.93 -19.51
N LEU A 82 -14.50 -2.14 -18.20
CA LEU A 82 -15.20 -3.29 -17.61
C LEU A 82 -16.73 -3.14 -17.72
N ALA A 83 -17.28 -1.93 -17.61
CA ALA A 83 -18.70 -1.69 -17.79
C ALA A 83 -19.13 -1.94 -19.24
N GLU A 84 -18.34 -1.47 -20.22
CA GLU A 84 -18.56 -1.76 -21.64
C GLU A 84 -18.50 -3.27 -21.91
N TRP A 85 -17.52 -3.97 -21.36
CA TRP A 85 -17.40 -5.41 -21.48
C TRP A 85 -18.62 -6.15 -20.90
N LEU A 86 -19.11 -5.75 -19.72
CA LEU A 86 -20.31 -6.31 -19.10
C LEU A 86 -21.56 -6.18 -19.98
N LEU A 87 -21.73 -5.04 -20.66
CA LEU A 87 -22.85 -4.79 -21.57
C LEU A 87 -22.83 -5.73 -22.79
N THR A 88 -21.66 -6.22 -23.20
CA THR A 88 -21.55 -7.19 -24.31
C THR A 88 -21.92 -8.62 -23.91
N TRP A 89 -21.82 -8.96 -22.62
CA TRP A 89 -22.03 -10.33 -22.12
C TRP A 89 -23.39 -10.57 -21.47
N ALA A 90 -24.02 -9.54 -20.93
CA ALA A 90 -25.28 -9.66 -20.21
C ALA A 90 -26.29 -8.60 -20.67
N PRO A 91 -27.59 -8.96 -20.80
CA PRO A 91 -28.65 -8.00 -21.10
C PRO A 91 -29.01 -7.18 -19.84
N ILE A 92 -28.06 -6.39 -19.34
CA ILE A 92 -28.21 -5.51 -18.19
C ILE A 92 -28.31 -4.04 -18.63
N THR A 93 -28.85 -3.19 -17.76
CA THR A 93 -28.91 -1.75 -18.01
C THR A 93 -27.53 -1.11 -17.84
N GLU A 94 -27.26 -0.01 -18.55
CA GLU A 94 -26.01 0.77 -18.42
C GLU A 94 -25.71 1.16 -16.97
N ARG A 95 -26.76 1.53 -16.23
CA ARG A 95 -26.62 1.88 -14.81
C ARG A 95 -26.19 0.69 -13.96
N ALA A 96 -26.74 -0.50 -14.22
CA ALA A 96 -26.32 -1.71 -13.52
C ALA A 96 -24.86 -2.06 -13.87
N ALA A 97 -24.50 -2.01 -15.15
CA ALA A 97 -23.14 -2.28 -15.61
C ALA A 97 -22.12 -1.33 -14.97
N SER A 98 -22.41 -0.02 -14.92
CA SER A 98 -21.54 0.98 -14.30
C SER A 98 -21.34 0.73 -12.81
N ILE A 99 -22.41 0.54 -12.03
CA ILE A 99 -22.32 0.30 -10.58
C ILE A 99 -21.57 -1.01 -10.29
N THR A 100 -21.90 -2.08 -11.00
CA THR A 100 -21.24 -3.38 -10.83
C THR A 100 -19.77 -3.30 -11.19
N SER A 101 -19.43 -2.63 -12.31
CA SER A 101 -18.06 -2.46 -12.75
C SER A 101 -17.23 -1.69 -11.72
N THR A 102 -17.70 -0.51 -11.28
CA THR A 102 -17.03 0.28 -10.25
C THR A 102 -16.82 -0.54 -8.97
N GLY A 103 -17.85 -1.24 -8.50
CA GLY A 103 -17.74 -2.10 -7.32
C GLY A 103 -16.71 -3.22 -7.48
N LEU A 104 -16.68 -3.88 -8.63
CA LEU A 104 -15.75 -4.98 -8.92
C LEU A 104 -14.31 -4.47 -9.03
N VAL A 105 -14.09 -3.36 -9.74
CA VAL A 105 -12.77 -2.73 -9.91
C VAL A 105 -12.22 -2.27 -8.57
N VAL A 106 -13.02 -1.54 -7.77
CA VAL A 106 -12.61 -1.11 -6.44
C VAL A 106 -12.25 -2.33 -5.59
N MET A 107 -13.08 -3.38 -5.57
CA MET A 107 -12.81 -4.59 -4.79
C MET A 107 -11.51 -5.27 -5.21
N ILE A 108 -11.28 -5.46 -6.51
CA ILE A 108 -10.07 -6.10 -7.06
C ILE A 108 -8.83 -5.26 -6.74
N ILE A 109 -8.89 -3.95 -6.96
CA ILE A 109 -7.75 -3.06 -6.72
C ILE A 109 -7.43 -2.96 -5.24
N THR A 110 -8.45 -2.86 -4.38
CA THR A 110 -8.27 -2.90 -2.93
C THR A 110 -7.62 -4.22 -2.51
N PHE A 111 -8.10 -5.36 -3.01
CA PHE A 111 -7.53 -6.67 -2.70
C PHE A 111 -6.05 -6.78 -3.11
N ILE A 112 -5.72 -6.42 -4.35
CA ILE A 112 -4.35 -6.45 -4.86
C ILE A 112 -3.46 -5.47 -4.07
N SER A 113 -3.94 -4.25 -3.81
CA SER A 113 -3.19 -3.22 -3.09
C SER A 113 -2.93 -3.63 -1.63
N ILE A 114 -3.89 -4.25 -0.95
CA ILE A 114 -3.68 -4.74 0.42
C ILE A 114 -2.68 -5.90 0.43
N ILE A 115 -2.80 -6.86 -0.49
CA ILE A 115 -1.89 -8.02 -0.50
C ILE A 115 -0.47 -7.59 -0.84
N PHE A 116 -0.28 -6.92 -1.97
CA PHE A 116 1.05 -6.62 -2.50
C PHE A 116 1.63 -5.32 -1.96
N GLY A 117 0.78 -4.35 -1.63
CA GLY A 117 1.20 -3.06 -1.07
C GLY A 117 1.32 -3.07 0.45
N GLU A 118 0.67 -3.99 1.17
CA GLU A 118 0.69 -3.96 2.63
C GLU A 118 1.11 -5.30 3.26
N LEU A 119 0.36 -6.40 3.04
CA LEU A 119 0.57 -7.66 3.75
C LEU A 119 1.91 -8.34 3.42
N VAL A 120 2.24 -8.43 2.13
CA VAL A 120 3.51 -9.05 1.68
C VAL A 120 4.70 -8.22 2.18
N PRO A 121 4.76 -6.89 1.98
CA PRO A 121 5.84 -6.07 2.51
C PRO A 121 5.95 -6.10 4.03
N LYS A 122 4.82 -6.10 4.76
CA LYS A 122 4.82 -6.26 6.23
C LYS A 122 5.43 -7.60 6.64
N ARG A 123 5.07 -8.70 5.98
CA ARG A 123 5.71 -10.00 6.24
C ARG A 123 7.21 -9.97 6.00
N VAL A 124 7.67 -9.33 4.92
CA VAL A 124 9.12 -9.19 4.63
C VAL A 124 9.81 -8.38 5.71
N GLY A 125 9.20 -7.29 6.19
CA GLY A 125 9.75 -6.49 7.28
C GLY A 125 9.79 -7.22 8.63
N GLN A 126 8.95 -8.24 8.85
CA GLN A 126 8.96 -9.04 10.09
C GLN A 126 10.05 -10.10 10.15
N MET A 127 10.57 -10.55 9.00
CA MET A 127 11.55 -11.64 8.89
C MET A 127 12.97 -11.12 9.10
#